data_AF-A0A9E3FYN2-F1
#
_entry.id   AF-A0A9E3FYN2-F1
#
_cell.length_a   1.000
_cell.length_b   1.000
_cell.length_c   1.000
_cell.angle_alpha   90.00
_cell.angle_beta   90.00
_cell.angle_gamma   90.00
#
_symmetry.space_group_name_H-M   'P 1'
#
loop_
_entity.id
_entity.type
_entity.pdbx_description
1 polymer ?
#
loop_
_entity_poly.entity_id
_entity_poly.type
_entity_poly.pdbx_seq_one_letter_code
_entity_poly.pdbx_strand_id
1 'polypeptide(L)' 'LEKKDDIKRRLQEAAKFAPLEQLALSPQCGFASTEEGNVLSEEEQWAKLRLAVELAEEVWGK' A
#
# COMPACT_ATOMS: atom_id res chain seq x y z
N LEU A 1 0.26 5.45 10.45
CA LEU A 1 0.09 4.52 9.30
C LEU A 1 -1.27 4.76 8.66
N GLU A 2 -1.37 4.51 7.36
CA GLU A 2 -2.60 4.63 6.57
C GLU A 2 -3.69 3.71 7.10
N LYS A 3 -4.96 4.12 6.97
CA LYS A 3 -6.10 3.28 7.34
C LYS A 3 -6.36 2.25 6.23
N LYS A 4 -6.55 0.99 6.60
CA LYS A 4 -6.86 -0.09 5.64
C LYS A 4 -8.10 0.21 4.80
N ASP A 5 -9.16 0.73 5.41
CA ASP A 5 -10.41 1.03 4.72
C ASP A 5 -10.23 2.07 3.61
N ASP A 6 -9.37 3.06 3.83
CA ASP A 6 -9.05 4.07 2.81
C ASP A 6 -8.32 3.43 1.62
N ILE A 7 -7.39 2.50 1.88
CA ILE A 7 -6.68 1.77 0.82
C ILE A 7 -7.64 0.87 0.04
N LYS A 8 -8.52 0.12 0.73
CA LYS A 8 -9.52 -0.73 0.10
C LYS A 8 -10.47 0.08 -0.79
N ARG A 9 -10.92 1.25 -0.33
CA ARG A 9 -11.75 2.15 -1.15
C ARG A 9 -11.02 2.59 -2.42
N ARG A 10 -9.73 2.95 -2.34
CA ARG A 10 -8.94 3.32 -3.53
C ARG A 10 -8.73 2.14 -4.48
N LEU A 11 -8.56 0.93 -3.96
CA LEU A 11 -8.50 -0.29 -4.79
C LEU A 11 -9.83 -0.51 -5.53
N GLN A 12 -10.98 -0.33 -4.87
CA GLN A 12 -12.29 -0.42 -5.51
C GLN A 12 -12.51 0.65 -6.58
N GLU A 13 -11.97 1.87 -6.38
CA GLU A 13 -11.97 2.92 -7.39
C GLU A 13 -11.10 2.55 -8.61
N ALA A 14 -9.89 2.03 -8.37
CA ALA A 14 -9.00 1.56 -9.43
C ALA A 14 -9.59 0.38 -10.22
N ALA A 15 -10.32 -0.52 -9.54
CA ALA A 15 -10.97 -1.68 -10.13
C ALA A 15 -12.07 -1.33 -11.15
N LYS A 16 -12.51 -0.06 -11.20
CA LYS A 16 -13.40 0.45 -12.26
C LYS A 16 -12.71 0.59 -13.62
N PHE A 17 -11.38 0.63 -13.64
CA PHE A 17 -10.57 0.86 -14.84
C PHE A 17 -9.81 -0.39 -15.31
N ALA A 18 -9.50 -1.31 -14.41
CA ALA A 18 -8.88 -2.60 -14.73
C ALA A 18 -9.37 -3.68 -13.74
N PRO A 19 -9.48 -4.96 -14.16
CA PRO A 19 -9.80 -6.07 -13.26
C PRO A 19 -8.86 -6.12 -12.05
N LEU A 20 -9.39 -6.52 -10.90
CA LEU A 20 -8.65 -6.56 -9.64
C LEU A 20 -7.40 -7.46 -9.73
N GLU A 21 -7.46 -8.51 -10.55
CA GLU A 21 -6.37 -9.46 -10.80
C GLU A 21 -5.18 -8.85 -11.55
N GLN A 22 -5.36 -7.68 -12.17
CA GLN A 22 -4.31 -6.91 -12.84
C GLN A 22 -3.73 -5.79 -11.95
N LEU A 23 -4.25 -5.63 -10.73
CA LEU A 23 -3.80 -4.61 -9.78
C LEU A 23 -2.82 -5.20 -8.76
N ALA A 24 -1.94 -4.35 -8.24
CA ALA A 24 -1.00 -4.70 -7.18
C ALA A 24 -0.88 -3.54 -6.17
N LEU A 25 -0.53 -3.87 -4.93
CA LEU A 25 -0.33 -2.90 -3.85
C LEU A 25 1.16 -2.68 -3.59
N SER A 26 1.56 -1.41 -3.46
CA SER A 26 2.93 -1.03 -3.08
C SER A 26 2.93 0.32 -2.34
N PRO A 27 4.01 0.67 -1.62
CA PRO A 27 4.23 2.03 -1.16
C PRO A 27 4.23 3.03 -2.32
N GLN A 28 3.91 4.29 -2.06
CA GLN A 28 3.85 5.33 -3.10
C GLN A 28 5.19 5.58 -3.79
N CYS A 29 6.28 5.49 -3.03
CA CYS A 29 7.66 5.62 -3.52
C CYS A 29 8.59 4.76 -2.65
N GLY A 30 9.86 4.67 -3.04
CA GLY A 30 10.88 4.02 -2.23
C GLY A 30 11.23 4.83 -0.97
N PHE A 31 11.60 4.14 0.11
CA PHE A 31 11.93 4.77 1.40
C PHE A 31 13.23 5.58 1.41
N ALA A 32 14.05 5.49 0.35
CA ALA A 32 15.30 6.21 0.18
C ALA A 32 15.15 7.52 -0.61
N SER A 33 13.93 7.94 -0.95
CA SER A 33 13.71 9.17 -1.74
C SER A 33 13.83 10.42 -0.85
N THR A 34 14.88 11.20 -1.09
CA THR A 34 15.18 12.45 -0.38
C THR A 34 14.88 13.66 -1.27
N GLU A 35 13.64 14.12 -1.26
CA GLU A 35 13.26 15.49 -1.67
C GLU A 35 12.09 15.85 -0.73
N GLU A 36 12.38 16.54 0.37
CA GLU A 36 11.37 17.08 1.31
C GLU A 36 10.47 16.05 2.06
N GLY A 37 10.98 15.48 3.17
CA GLY A 37 10.20 15.59 4.41
C GLY A 37 9.56 14.36 5.07
N ASN A 38 9.89 13.11 4.73
CA ASN A 38 9.49 11.97 5.59
C ASN A 38 10.66 11.02 5.83
N VAL A 39 11.52 11.38 6.78
CA VAL A 39 12.45 10.42 7.39
C VAL A 39 11.62 9.41 8.18
N LEU A 40 11.36 8.26 7.58
CA LEU A 40 10.76 7.12 8.25
C LEU A 40 11.85 6.36 9.01
N SER A 41 11.61 6.10 10.29
CA SER A 41 12.42 5.12 11.02
C SER A 41 12.33 3.75 10.35
N GLU A 42 13.33 2.89 10.57
CA GLU A 42 13.32 1.52 10.06
C GLU A 42 12.05 0.77 10.50
N GLU A 43 11.59 0.98 11.73
CA GLU A 43 10.36 0.38 12.25
C GLU A 43 9.13 0.82 11.44
N GLU A 44 9.02 2.11 11.10
CA GLU A 44 7.93 2.62 10.29
C GLU A 44 7.96 2.09 8.86
N GLN A 45 9.17 1.92 8.28
CA GLN A 45 9.33 1.29 6.97
C GLN A 45 8.81 -0.16 6.99
N TRP A 46 9.22 -0.94 8.00
CA TRP A 46 8.71 -2.30 8.17
C TRP A 46 7.21 -2.34 8.45
N ALA A 47 6.68 -1.42 9.24
CA ALA A 47 5.26 -1.35 9.51
C ALA A 47 4.44 -1.04 8.24
N LYS A 48 4.95 -0.18 7.34
CA LYS A 48 4.36 0.05 6.02
C LYS A 48 4.39 -1.19 5.13
N LEU A 49 5.50 -1.93 5.12
CA LEU A 49 5.60 -3.18 4.35
C LEU A 49 4.65 -4.25 4.89
N ARG A 50 4.57 -4.43 6.22
CA ARG A 50 3.62 -5.36 6.86
C ARG A 50 2.17 -5.01 6.50
N LEU A 51 1.82 -3.73 6.56
CA LEU A 51 0.49 -3.25 6.19
C LEU A 51 0.16 -3.59 4.72
N ALA A 52 1.11 -3.40 3.81
CA ALA A 52 0.91 -3.72 2.38
C ALA A 52 0.73 -5.23 2.15
N VAL A 53 1.52 -6.08 2.81
CA VAL A 53 1.38 -7.54 2.71
C VAL A 53 0.04 -8.00 3.28
N GLU A 54 -0.32 -7.54 4.47
CA GLU A 54 -1.58 -7.91 5.12
C GLU A 54 -2.81 -7.50 4.28
N LEU A 55 -2.82 -6.28 3.74
CA LEU A 55 -3.87 -5.86 2.81
C LEU A 55 -3.88 -6.67 1.52
N ALA A 56 -2.72 -7.04 1.00
CA ALA A 56 -2.66 -7.86 -0.21
C ALA A 56 -3.23 -9.26 0.04
N GLU A 57 -2.96 -9.86 1.19
CA GLU A 57 -3.57 -11.12 1.62
C GLU A 57 -5.09 -10.98 1.80
N GLU A 58 -5.57 -9.89 2.42
CA GLU A 58 -7.01 -9.65 2.57
C GLU A 58 -7.77 -9.46 1.24
N VAL A 59 -7.09 -8.96 0.20
CA VAL A 59 -7.72 -8.63 -1.09
C VAL A 59 -7.56 -9.74 -2.13
N TRP A 60 -6.38 -10.38 -2.19
CA TRP A 60 -6.04 -11.39 -3.20
C TRP A 60 -5.71 -12.77 -2.62
N GLY A 61 -5.62 -12.91 -1.29
CA GLY A 61 -5.46 -14.21 -0.64
C GLY A 61 -6.63 -15.13 -1.01
N LYS A 62 -6.30 -16.40 -1.30
CA LYS A 62 -7.31 -17.43 -1.58
C LYS A 62 -8.02 -17.86 -0.31
#